data_AF-A0A8T4T9A4-F1
#
_entry.id   AF-A0A8T4T9A4-F1
#
_cell.length_a   1.000
_cell.length_b   1.000
_cell.length_c   1.000
_cell.angle_alpha   90.00
_cell.angle_beta   90.00
_cell.angle_gamma   90.00
#
_symmetry.space_group_name_H-M   'P 1'
#
loop_
_entity.id
_entity.type
_entity.pdbx_description
1 polymer ?
#
loop_
_entity_poly.entity_id
_entity_poly.type
_entity_poly.pdbx_seq_one_letter_code
_entity_poly.pdbx_strand_id
1 'polypeptide(L)'
;MFHITDVISIVFTGAVIVSLVSIYLAKSCTKYSKSVELNTWYKLRTTALLILGTGFITHTFGDLMFNLYGPGTEDIIESIAHVIIMIALLLLAYVSKITLKLTEKLGLEL
;
A
#
# COMPACT_ATOMS: atom_id res chain seq x y z
N MET A 1 1.45 -30.35 -11.15
CA MET A 1 2.68 -29.66 -10.68
C MET A 1 2.52 -28.22 -11.13
N PHE A 2 2.39 -27.25 -10.22
CA PHE A 2 2.32 -25.85 -10.63
C PHE A 2 3.70 -25.39 -11.09
N HIS A 3 3.77 -24.62 -12.17
CA HIS A 3 5.02 -23.98 -12.56
C HIS A 3 5.29 -22.80 -11.62
N ILE A 4 6.56 -22.50 -11.35
CA ILE A 4 6.95 -21.38 -10.46
C ILE A 4 6.33 -20.06 -10.93
N THR A 5 6.23 -19.87 -12.25
CA THR A 5 5.54 -18.74 -12.90
C THR A 5 4.05 -18.63 -12.53
N ASP A 6 3.36 -19.75 -12.34
CA ASP A 6 1.94 -19.76 -11.98
C ASP A 6 1.75 -19.25 -10.55
N VAL A 7 2.65 -19.65 -9.64
CA VAL A 7 2.64 -19.21 -8.24
C VAL A 7 2.90 -17.71 -8.16
N ILE A 8 3.90 -17.19 -8.87
CA ILE A 8 4.23 -15.75 -8.88
C ILE A 8 3.05 -14.95 -9.46
N SER A 9 2.40 -15.43 -10.52
CA SER A 9 1.24 -14.76 -11.11
C SER A 9 0.03 -14.69 -10.17
N ILE A 10 -0.20 -15.74 -9.37
CA ILE A 10 -1.23 -15.75 -8.32
C ILE A 10 -0.90 -14.74 -7.23
N VAL A 11 0.36 -14.68 -6.77
CA VAL A 11 0.80 -13.71 -5.76
C VAL A 11 0.65 -12.28 -6.28
N PHE A 12 1.04 -12.01 -7.53
CA PHE A 12 0.88 -10.70 -8.17
C PHE A 12 -0.60 -10.28 -8.22
N THR A 13 -1.47 -11.17 -8.68
CA THR A 13 -2.92 -10.92 -8.74
C THR A 13 -3.48 -10.68 -7.33
N GLY A 14 -3.03 -11.45 -6.34
CA GLY A 14 -3.36 -11.26 -4.94
C GLY A 14 -2.94 -9.89 -4.41
N ALA A 15 -1.71 -9.45 -4.69
CA ALA A 15 -1.20 -8.13 -4.31
C ALA A 15 -2.04 -7.00 -4.89
N VAL A 16 -2.46 -7.10 -6.16
CA VAL A 16 -3.35 -6.14 -6.81
C VAL A 16 -4.72 -6.10 -6.10
N ILE A 17 -5.34 -7.26 -5.88
CA ILE A 17 -6.67 -7.35 -5.23
C ILE A 17 -6.61 -6.77 -3.81
N VAL A 18 -5.63 -7.19 -3.00
CA VAL A 18 -5.46 -6.71 -1.62
C VAL A 18 -5.23 -5.20 -1.59
N SER A 19 -4.45 -4.66 -2.52
CA SER A 19 -4.22 -3.22 -2.64
C SER A 19 -5.52 -2.47 -2.95
N LEU A 20 -6.30 -2.94 -3.93
CA LEU A 20 -7.57 -2.33 -4.30
C LEU A 20 -8.59 -2.38 -3.14
N VAL A 21 -8.70 -3.52 -2.45
CA VAL A 21 -9.58 -3.67 -1.27
C VAL A 21 -9.15 -2.72 -0.16
N SER A 22 -7.85 -2.63 0.14
CA SER A 22 -7.32 -1.74 1.16
C SER A 22 -7.61 -0.26 0.87
N ILE A 23 -7.43 0.15 -0.39
CA ILE A 23 -7.76 1.51 -0.84
C ILE A 23 -9.26 1.78 -0.76
N TYR A 24 -10.10 0.81 -1.17
CA TYR A 24 -11.56 0.93 -1.09
C TYR A 24 -12.04 1.11 0.35
N LEU A 25 -11.53 0.30 1.29
CA LEU A 25 -11.85 0.39 2.70
C LEU A 25 -11.38 1.73 3.27
N ALA A 26 -10.15 2.16 2.96
CA ALA A 26 -9.60 3.42 3.44
C ALA A 26 -10.39 4.63 2.92
N LYS A 27 -10.78 4.62 1.64
CA LYS A 27 -11.66 5.63 1.04
C LYS A 27 -13.01 5.64 1.72
N SER A 28 -13.56 4.47 2.06
CA SER A 28 -14.85 4.39 2.78
C SER A 28 -14.78 5.04 4.16
N CYS A 29 -13.65 4.93 4.88
CA CYS A 29 -13.45 5.63 6.15
C CYS A 29 -13.55 7.16 6.03
N THR A 30 -13.21 7.75 4.89
CA THR A 30 -13.31 9.22 4.70
C THR A 30 -14.74 9.73 4.81
N LYS A 31 -15.75 8.89 4.53
CA LYS A 31 -17.17 9.24 4.67
C LYS A 31 -17.62 9.36 6.12
N TYR A 32 -16.92 8.70 7.04
CA TYR A 32 -17.23 8.68 8.47
C TYR A 32 -16.41 9.72 9.27
N SER A 33 -15.70 10.63 8.59
CA SER A 33 -14.94 11.67 9.27
C SER A 33 -15.87 12.63 10.01
N LYS A 34 -15.69 12.78 11.32
CA LYS A 34 -16.47 13.71 12.15
C LYS A 34 -15.94 15.17 12.11
N SER A 35 -14.79 15.41 11.48
CA SER A 35 -14.22 16.74 11.29
C SER A 35 -13.46 16.86 9.97
N VAL A 36 -13.32 18.10 9.47
CA VAL A 36 -12.57 18.42 8.24
C VAL A 36 -11.08 18.05 8.38
N GLU A 37 -10.51 18.28 9.57
CA GLU A 37 -9.13 17.93 9.87
C GLU A 37 -8.91 16.42 9.79
N LEU A 38 -9.76 15.62 10.45
CA LEU A 38 -9.68 14.15 10.42
C LEU A 38 -9.89 13.59 9.00
N ASN A 39 -10.79 14.20 8.21
CA ASN A 39 -11.00 13.84 6.81
C ASN A 39 -9.71 13.98 5.98
N THR A 40 -8.99 15.08 6.18
CA THR A 40 -7.73 15.36 5.48
C THR A 40 -6.70 14.27 5.76
N TRP A 41 -6.57 13.84 7.02
CA TRP A 41 -5.67 12.75 7.39
C TRP A 41 -6.14 11.38 6.88
N TYR A 42 -7.44 11.09 6.85
CA TYR A 42 -7.96 9.87 6.21
C TYR A 42 -7.71 9.84 4.70
N LYS A 43 -7.80 10.98 4.00
CA LYS A 43 -7.42 11.08 2.59
C LYS A 43 -5.93 10.81 2.40
N LEU A 44 -5.08 11.43 3.23
CA LEU A 44 -3.63 11.19 3.17
C LEU A 44 -3.26 9.73 3.47
N ARG A 45 -3.96 9.09 4.41
CA ARG A 45 -3.83 7.64 4.68
C ARG A 45 -4.19 6.81 3.45
N THR A 46 -5.26 7.19 2.75
CA THR A 46 -5.69 6.51 1.51
C THR A 46 -4.64 6.66 0.42
N THR A 47 -4.06 7.86 0.25
CA THR A 47 -2.94 8.09 -0.67
C THR A 47 -1.71 7.26 -0.29
N ALA A 48 -1.38 7.17 1.00
CA ALA A 48 -0.25 6.36 1.47
C ALA A 48 -0.46 4.86 1.20
N LEU A 49 -1.68 4.34 1.36
CA LEU A 49 -2.05 2.97 0.98
C LEU A 49 -1.99 2.73 -0.53
N LEU A 50 -2.35 3.74 -1.35
CA LEU A 50 -2.19 3.64 -2.79
C LEU A 50 -0.71 3.49 -3.17
N ILE A 51 0.17 4.32 -2.61
CA ILE A 51 1.62 4.24 -2.85
C ILE A 51 2.17 2.90 -2.36
N LEU A 52 1.75 2.44 -1.19
CA LEU A 52 2.14 1.13 -0.64
C LEU A 52 1.73 -0.01 -1.57
N GLY A 53 0.48 0.01 -2.05
CA GLY A 53 -0.03 -0.98 -2.99
C GLY A 53 0.75 -0.99 -4.30
N THR A 54 1.06 0.19 -4.86
CA THR A 54 1.95 0.29 -6.02
C THR A 54 3.31 -0.31 -5.74
N GLY A 55 3.91 -0.04 -4.57
CA GLY A 55 5.19 -0.63 -4.16
C GLY A 55 5.16 -2.16 -4.17
N PHE A 56 4.16 -2.80 -3.56
CA PHE A 56 4.03 -4.27 -3.58
C PHE A 56 3.77 -4.81 -4.99
N ILE A 57 2.93 -4.16 -5.79
CA ILE A 57 2.68 -4.56 -7.18
C ILE A 57 3.97 -4.48 -8.00
N THR A 58 4.76 -3.40 -7.85
CA THR A 58 6.06 -3.24 -8.52
C THR A 58 7.05 -4.30 -8.05
N HIS A 59 7.09 -4.61 -6.76
CA HIS A 59 7.93 -5.68 -6.20
C HIS A 59 7.62 -7.02 -6.88
N THR A 60 6.37 -7.47 -6.84
CA THR A 60 5.99 -8.76 -7.44
C THR A 60 6.04 -8.75 -8.97
N PHE A 61 5.94 -7.58 -9.60
CA PHE A 61 6.19 -7.42 -11.03
C PHE A 61 7.67 -7.66 -11.38
N GLY A 62 8.60 -7.29 -10.50
CA GLY A 62 10.02 -7.64 -10.63
C GLY A 62 10.23 -9.15 -10.78
N ASP A 63 9.62 -9.93 -9.88
CA ASP A 63 9.65 -11.40 -9.92
C ASP A 63 9.11 -11.97 -11.25
N LEU A 64 8.05 -11.35 -11.80
CA LEU A 64 7.52 -11.75 -13.11
C LEU A 64 8.48 -11.44 -14.26
N MET A 65 9.19 -10.31 -14.18
CA MET A 65 10.15 -9.87 -15.19
C MET A 65 11.44 -10.66 -15.18
N PHE A 66 11.79 -11.33 -14.07
CA PHE A 66 12.96 -12.22 -13.98
C PHE A 66 13.02 -13.21 -15.16
N ASN A 67 11.90 -13.85 -15.48
CA ASN A 67 11.83 -14.86 -16.54
C ASN A 67 12.03 -14.29 -17.96
N LEU A 68 11.84 -12.98 -18.13
CA LEU A 68 11.90 -12.31 -19.44
C LEU A 68 13.21 -11.56 -19.66
N TYR A 69 13.78 -10.97 -18.59
CA TYR A 69 14.90 -10.03 -18.68
C TYR A 69 16.10 -10.41 -17.79
N GLY A 70 15.98 -11.47 -16.99
CA GLY A 70 17.04 -11.98 -16.11
C GLY A 70 17.21 -11.20 -14.79
N PRO A 71 18.16 -11.65 -13.94
CA PRO A 71 18.28 -11.21 -12.54
C PRO A 71 18.59 -9.71 -12.40
N GLY A 72 19.41 -9.14 -13.28
CA GLY A 72 19.76 -7.71 -13.18
C GLY A 72 18.57 -6.76 -13.30
N THR A 73 17.51 -7.16 -14.01
CA THR A 73 16.29 -6.35 -14.13
C THR A 73 15.39 -6.51 -12.91
N GLU A 74 15.28 -7.73 -12.38
CA GLU A 74 14.58 -8.04 -11.12
C GLU A 74 15.17 -7.21 -9.97
N ASP A 75 16.48 -7.29 -9.73
CA ASP A 75 17.17 -6.60 -8.63
C ASP A 75 16.90 -5.08 -8.63
N ILE A 76 16.89 -4.45 -9.82
CA ILE A 76 16.65 -3.01 -9.97
C ILE A 76 15.18 -2.67 -9.66
N ILE A 77 14.23 -3.40 -10.24
CA ILE A 77 12.80 -3.16 -10.02
C ILE A 77 12.46 -3.40 -8.55
N GLU A 78 12.99 -4.47 -7.97
CA GLU A 78 12.79 -4.84 -6.58
C GLU A 78 13.36 -3.77 -5.63
N SER A 79 14.55 -3.24 -5.91
CA SER A 79 15.15 -2.15 -5.14
C SER A 79 14.30 -0.88 -5.16
N ILE A 80 13.80 -0.49 -6.34
CA ILE A 80 12.90 0.67 -6.49
C ILE A 80 11.61 0.43 -5.70
N ALA A 81 11.03 -0.77 -5.78
CA ALA A 81 9.83 -1.13 -5.05
C ALA A 81 10.01 -0.99 -3.53
N HIS A 82 11.13 -1.46 -2.98
CA HIS A 82 11.43 -1.34 -1.55
C HIS A 82 11.55 0.11 -1.07
N VAL A 83 12.13 1.01 -1.88
CA VAL A 83 12.19 2.44 -1.56
C VAL A 83 10.77 3.04 -1.50
N ILE A 84 9.92 2.70 -2.47
CA ILE A 84 8.51 3.15 -2.51
C ILE A 84 7.76 2.63 -1.28
N ILE A 85 7.90 1.35 -0.95
CA ILE A 85 7.29 0.70 0.21
C ILE A 85 7.74 1.40 1.50
N MET A 86 9.04 1.63 1.67
CA MET A 86 9.58 2.29 2.86
C MET A 86 8.99 3.69 3.05
N ILE A 87 8.96 4.51 1.99
CA ILE A 87 8.37 5.86 2.03
C ILE A 87 6.88 5.77 2.41
N ALA A 88 6.13 4.84 1.81
CA ALA A 88 4.72 4.65 2.09
C ALA A 88 4.45 4.20 3.54
N LEU A 89 5.29 3.31 4.09
CA LEU A 89 5.20 2.86 5.49
C LEU A 89 5.50 4.00 6.47
N LEU A 90 6.51 4.81 6.20
CA LEU A 90 6.82 5.99 7.02
C LEU A 90 5.65 7.00 7.00
N LEU A 91 5.07 7.24 5.82
CA LEU A 91 3.90 8.10 5.69
C LEU A 91 2.68 7.52 6.43
N LEU A 92 2.42 6.21 6.33
CA LEU A 92 1.34 5.53 7.04
C LEU A 92 1.51 5.61 8.55
N ALA A 93 2.71 5.37 9.07
CA ALA A 93 3.01 5.47 10.49
C ALA A 93 2.78 6.90 11.01
N TYR A 94 3.26 7.90 10.25
CA TYR A 94 3.06 9.31 10.57
C TYR A 94 1.58 9.70 10.59
N VAL A 95 0.83 9.36 9.53
CA VAL A 95 -0.59 9.69 9.41
C VAL A 95 -1.42 8.98 10.48
N SER A 96 -1.10 7.71 10.79
CA SER A 96 -1.80 6.94 11.82
C SER A 96 -1.60 7.56 13.20
N LYS A 97 -0.37 7.96 13.53
CA LYS A 97 -0.06 8.66 14.79
C LYS A 97 -0.84 9.96 14.94
N ILE A 98 -0.95 10.76 13.87
CA ILE A 98 -1.71 12.02 13.91
C ILE A 98 -3.20 11.76 14.03
N THR A 99 -3.71 10.80 13.26
CA THR A 99 -5.12 10.41 13.30
C THR A 99 -5.54 10.00 14.71
N LEU A 100 -4.74 9.16 15.39
CA LEU A 100 -4.99 8.76 16.78
C LEU A 100 -5.05 9.96 17.73
N LYS A 101 -4.05 10.84 17.68
CA LYS A 101 -4.01 12.07 18.51
C LYS A 101 -5.21 12.98 18.28
N LEU A 102 -5.66 13.11 17.03
CA LEU A 102 -6.82 13.92 16.69
C LEU A 102 -8.12 13.28 17.17
N THR A 103 -8.26 11.97 17.03
CA THR A 103 -9.40 11.22 17.57
C THR A 103 -9.52 11.41 19.09
N GLU A 104 -8.41 11.27 19.83
CA GLU A 104 -8.36 11.54 21.28
C GLU A 104 -8.74 12.98 21.62
N LYS A 105 -8.15 13.96 20.93
CA LYS A 105 -8.43 15.40 21.15
C LYS A 105 -9.90 15.75 20.92
N LEU A 106 -10.55 15.06 19.99
CA LEU A 106 -11.97 15.26 19.66
C LEU A 106 -12.93 14.50 20.60
N GLY A 107 -12.40 13.76 21.58
CA GLY A 107 -13.22 12.96 22.50
C GLY A 107 -13.99 11.85 21.79
N LEU A 108 -13.46 11.36 20.67
CA LEU A 108 -14.07 10.29 19.90
C LEU A 108 -13.56 8.96 20.43
N GLU A 109 -14.46 8.12 20.94
CA GLU A 109 -14.12 6.74 21.28
C GLU A 109 -13.76 5.98 19.99
N LEU A 110 -12.66 5.23 20.03
CA LEU A 110 -12.19 4.35 18.95
C LEU A 110 -13.01 3.06 18.90
#